data_AF-A0A6J3ILZ2-F1
#
_entry.id   AF-A0A6J3ILZ2-F1
#
_cell.length_a   1.000
_cell.length_b   1.000
_cell.length_c   1.000
_cell.angle_alpha   90.00
_cell.angle_beta   90.00
_cell.angle_gamma   90.00
#
_symmetry.space_group_name_H-M   'P 1'
#
loop_
_entity.id
_entity.type
_entity.pdbx_description
1 polymer ?
#
loop_
_entity_poly.entity_id
_entity_poly.type
_entity_poly.pdbx_seq_one_letter_code
_entity_poly.pdbx_strand_id
1 'polypeptide(L)'
;MVVLPEAGPHCCTPSWATFVLPDAEQSWLAIVVVQTWPTPKNHTTHNQSRKWHRKGTKKPRSQRYESLKGVDPKFLRNMSFANKHNKKGLKKMQANNAKAMSAHADAIKALIKPKEVKPKIPKGVSHKLNQLAYVAHPKLGKRARARIAKGLRLFRPKVKAKAKDQTKAQAAAPASVPAQAPKGAQAPTKASE
;
A
#
# COMPACT_ATOMS: atom_id res chain seq x y z
N MET A 1 -13.11 39.60 42.68
CA MET A 1 -11.89 39.20 41.95
C MET A 1 -11.81 40.03 40.68
N VAL A 2 -10.61 40.47 40.29
CA VAL A 2 -10.37 41.40 39.17
C VAL A 2 -10.49 40.67 37.83
N VAL A 3 -11.17 41.26 36.85
CA VAL A 3 -10.93 41.00 35.42
C VAL A 3 -10.98 42.35 34.69
N LEU A 4 -9.85 42.73 34.08
CA LEU A 4 -9.73 43.87 33.17
C LEU A 4 -10.28 43.50 31.79
N PRO A 5 -11.01 44.39 31.09
CA PRO A 5 -11.16 44.28 29.63
C PRO A 5 -9.92 44.84 28.92
N GLU A 6 -9.33 44.06 28.01
CA GLU A 6 -8.20 44.50 27.19
C GLU A 6 -8.57 45.65 26.23
N ALA A 7 -7.60 46.51 25.94
CA ALA A 7 -7.72 47.60 24.99
C ALA A 7 -7.64 47.10 23.54
N GLY A 8 -8.66 47.43 22.73
CA GLY A 8 -8.60 47.32 21.27
C GLY A 8 -7.80 48.45 20.63
N PRO A 9 -7.18 48.24 19.46
CA PRO A 9 -6.13 49.14 18.95
C PRO A 9 -6.66 50.44 18.34
N HIS A 10 -6.11 51.55 18.85
CA HIS A 10 -5.80 52.79 18.10
C HIS A 10 -6.92 53.35 17.21
N CYS A 11 -7.91 53.99 17.83
CA CYS A 11 -8.54 55.15 17.22
C CYS A 11 -7.49 56.26 17.02
N CYS A 12 -7.07 56.48 15.77
CA CYS A 12 -6.29 57.67 15.42
C CYS A 12 -7.13 58.91 15.73
N THR A 13 -6.76 59.65 16.76
CA THR A 13 -7.30 61.00 17.00
C THR A 13 -6.86 61.92 15.86
N PRO A 14 -7.74 62.75 15.30
CA PRO A 14 -7.30 63.81 14.40
C PRO A 14 -6.54 64.84 15.23
N SER A 15 -5.21 64.85 15.09
CA SER A 15 -4.39 65.94 15.60
C SER A 15 -4.82 67.23 14.90
N TRP A 16 -5.39 68.14 15.68
CA TRP A 16 -5.76 69.48 15.23
C TRP A 16 -4.48 70.29 15.04
N ALA A 17 -3.86 70.18 13.87
CA ALA A 17 -2.77 71.05 13.49
C ALA A 17 -3.33 72.47 13.29
N THR A 18 -3.04 73.37 14.23
CA THR A 18 -3.34 74.79 14.11
C THR A 18 -2.49 75.40 13.00
N PHE A 19 -2.98 75.35 11.76
CA PHE A 19 -2.29 75.93 10.61
C PHE A 19 -2.41 77.46 10.70
N VAL A 20 -1.32 78.12 11.06
CA VAL A 20 -1.24 79.59 11.08
C VAL A 20 -1.34 80.10 9.66
N LEU A 21 -2.31 80.97 9.42
CA LEU A 21 -2.61 81.55 8.12
C LEU A 21 -1.59 82.66 7.78
N PRO A 22 -0.85 82.59 6.66
CA PRO A 22 -0.20 83.76 6.08
C PRO A 22 -1.22 84.60 5.30
N ASP A 23 -1.09 85.91 5.42
CA ASP A 23 -1.95 86.93 4.82
C ASP A 23 -1.66 87.17 3.32
N ALA A 24 -2.53 87.93 2.67
CA ALA A 24 -2.40 88.56 1.36
C ALA A 24 -2.53 87.70 0.07
N GLU A 25 -3.71 87.85 -0.55
CA GLU A 25 -3.93 88.06 -1.99
C GLU A 25 -3.54 86.99 -3.03
N GLN A 26 -4.55 86.19 -3.45
CA GLN A 26 -4.75 85.87 -4.87
C GLN A 26 -6.18 85.44 -5.23
N SER A 27 -7.00 86.43 -5.59
CA SER A 27 -7.70 86.50 -6.89
C SER A 27 -8.18 85.20 -7.57
N TRP A 28 -9.52 85.05 -7.64
CA TRP A 28 -10.27 84.43 -8.76
C TRP A 28 -9.84 83.06 -9.30
N LEU A 29 -10.44 81.99 -8.75
CA LEU A 29 -11.27 81.01 -9.48
C LEU A 29 -11.65 79.87 -8.52
N ALA A 30 -12.75 80.02 -7.78
CA ALA A 30 -13.29 78.96 -6.94
C ALA A 30 -13.94 77.87 -7.81
N ILE A 31 -13.12 77.00 -8.41
CA ILE A 31 -13.57 75.75 -9.01
C ILE A 31 -14.16 74.92 -7.87
N VAL A 32 -15.49 74.88 -7.78
CA VAL A 32 -16.20 73.97 -6.89
C VAL A 32 -16.03 72.56 -7.45
N VAL A 33 -14.86 71.96 -7.16
CA VAL A 33 -14.65 70.53 -7.30
C VAL A 33 -15.59 69.89 -6.29
N VAL A 34 -16.77 69.48 -6.75
CA VAL A 34 -17.68 68.62 -5.98
C VAL A 34 -16.96 67.29 -5.82
N GLN A 35 -16.17 67.19 -4.74
CA GLN A 35 -15.42 66.01 -4.36
C GLN A 35 -16.42 64.94 -3.92
N THR A 36 -16.99 64.22 -4.89
CA THR A 36 -17.88 63.10 -4.62
C THR A 36 -17.07 62.01 -3.93
N TRP A 37 -17.30 61.87 -2.62
CA TRP A 37 -16.56 60.91 -1.80
C TRP A 37 -16.77 59.50 -2.34
N PRO A 38 -15.70 58.73 -2.62
CA PRO A 38 -15.82 57.40 -3.19
C PRO A 38 -16.49 56.47 -2.18
N THR A 39 -17.66 55.94 -2.54
CA THR A 39 -18.39 55.01 -1.67
C THR A 39 -17.60 53.71 -1.51
N PRO A 40 -17.32 53.26 -0.26
CA PRO A 40 -16.56 52.03 -0.04
C PRO A 40 -17.33 50.81 -0.55
N LYS A 41 -16.60 49.74 -0.89
CA LYS A 41 -17.19 48.54 -1.46
C LYS A 41 -17.84 47.68 -0.37
N ASN A 42 -19.16 47.79 -0.24
CA ASN A 42 -19.95 47.29 0.90
C ASN A 42 -19.82 45.78 1.20
N HIS A 43 -19.50 44.93 0.22
CA HIS A 43 -19.34 43.49 0.43
C HIS A 43 -18.38 42.86 -0.61
N THR A 44 -17.59 41.84 -0.21
CA THR A 44 -16.75 41.07 -1.16
C THR A 44 -16.39 39.66 -0.67
N THR A 45 -16.57 38.68 -1.56
CA THR A 45 -16.21 37.27 -1.35
C THR A 45 -14.90 36.89 -2.09
N HIS A 46 -14.25 37.84 -2.77
CA HIS A 46 -13.15 37.62 -3.72
C HIS A 46 -12.01 36.70 -3.22
N ASN A 47 -11.51 36.91 -1.99
CA ASN A 47 -10.40 36.12 -1.43
C ASN A 47 -10.85 35.05 -0.42
N GLN A 48 -12.16 34.81 -0.24
CA GLN A 48 -12.63 33.87 0.79
C GLN A 48 -12.33 32.42 0.41
N SER A 49 -12.67 32.01 -0.82
CA SER A 49 -12.39 30.67 -1.33
C SER A 49 -10.91 30.31 -1.29
N ARG A 50 -10.01 31.22 -1.69
CA ARG A 50 -8.55 31.00 -1.65
C ARG A 50 -8.04 30.74 -0.23
N LYS A 51 -8.58 31.45 0.78
CA LYS A 51 -8.23 31.22 2.20
C LYS A 51 -8.72 29.86 2.70
N TRP A 52 -9.94 29.44 2.35
CA TRP A 52 -10.47 28.12 2.72
C TRP A 52 -9.63 26.99 2.10
N HIS A 53 -9.31 27.08 0.81
CA HIS A 53 -8.50 26.09 0.11
C HIS A 53 -7.03 26.07 0.55
N ARG A 54 -6.46 27.17 1.08
CA ARG A 54 -5.09 27.20 1.64
C ARG A 54 -4.90 26.25 2.83
N LYS A 55 -5.93 26.03 3.66
CA LYS A 55 -5.94 24.99 4.71
C LYS A 55 -6.58 23.68 4.22
N GLY A 56 -7.34 23.76 3.12
CA GLY A 56 -8.12 22.69 2.52
C GLY A 56 -9.40 22.43 3.30
N THR A 57 -10.55 22.61 2.66
CA THR A 57 -11.87 22.34 3.26
C THR A 57 -12.01 20.84 3.57
N LYS A 58 -11.75 20.45 4.83
CA LYS A 58 -11.83 19.05 5.27
C LYS A 58 -13.28 18.65 5.52
N LYS A 59 -13.64 17.44 5.08
CA LYS A 59 -14.90 16.79 5.48
C LYS A 59 -14.82 16.42 6.97
N PRO A 60 -15.94 16.40 7.72
CA PRO A 60 -15.95 15.89 9.09
C PRO A 60 -15.50 14.42 9.12
N ARG A 61 -14.88 14.00 10.23
CA ARG A 61 -14.38 12.63 10.37
C ARG A 61 -15.55 11.68 10.66
N SER A 62 -15.83 10.77 9.73
CA SER A 62 -16.73 9.64 9.98
C SER A 62 -16.11 8.68 11.00
N GLN A 63 -16.94 8.20 11.93
CA GLN A 63 -16.57 7.26 12.98
C GLN A 63 -17.47 6.01 12.89
N ARG A 64 -16.94 4.82 13.19
CA ARG A 64 -17.71 3.56 13.06
C ARG A 64 -18.97 3.53 13.94
N TYR A 65 -18.89 4.14 15.12
CA TYR A 65 -20.00 4.25 16.06
C TYR A 65 -20.18 5.73 16.41
N GLU A 66 -21.34 6.28 16.10
CA GLU A 66 -21.71 7.66 16.39
C GLU A 66 -22.39 7.77 17.76
N SER A 67 -22.48 8.98 18.31
CA SER A 67 -23.16 9.23 19.59
C SER A 67 -24.68 9.16 19.42
N LEU A 68 -25.38 8.44 20.31
CA LEU A 68 -26.84 8.35 20.34
C LEU A 68 -27.53 9.61 20.93
N LYS A 69 -26.91 10.79 20.80
CA LYS A 69 -27.45 12.07 21.28
C LYS A 69 -28.56 12.53 20.34
N GLY A 70 -29.74 12.85 20.90
CA GLY A 70 -30.92 13.23 20.11
C GLY A 70 -31.85 12.05 19.75
N VAL A 71 -31.50 10.82 20.14
CA VAL A 71 -32.41 9.67 20.05
C VAL A 71 -33.46 9.73 21.17
N ASP A 72 -34.67 9.24 20.91
CA ASP A 72 -35.78 9.22 21.87
C ASP A 72 -35.38 8.66 23.26
N PRO A 73 -35.60 9.42 24.35
CA PRO A 73 -35.33 8.96 25.71
C PRO A 73 -36.04 7.66 26.10
N LYS A 74 -37.26 7.39 25.61
CA LYS A 74 -37.98 6.14 25.94
C LYS A 74 -37.29 4.92 25.33
N PHE A 75 -36.87 5.01 24.07
CA PHE A 75 -36.03 4.01 23.41
C PHE A 75 -34.67 3.83 24.13
N LEU A 76 -33.96 4.92 24.44
CA LEU A 76 -32.66 4.87 25.11
C LEU A 76 -32.73 4.19 26.49
N ARG A 77 -33.81 4.42 27.26
CA ARG A 77 -34.06 3.73 28.53
C ARG A 77 -34.18 2.21 28.31
N ASN A 78 -35.02 1.77 27.38
CA ASN A 78 -35.19 0.34 27.08
C ASN A 78 -33.88 -0.34 26.64
N MET A 79 -33.16 0.27 25.69
CA MET A 79 -31.87 -0.24 25.22
C MET A 79 -30.84 -0.33 26.36
N SER A 80 -30.84 0.64 27.28
CA SER A 80 -29.98 0.63 28.47
C SER A 80 -30.33 -0.52 29.42
N PHE A 81 -31.62 -0.82 29.64
CA PHE A 81 -32.06 -1.97 30.44
C PHE A 81 -31.69 -3.32 29.80
N ALA A 82 -31.86 -3.47 28.48
CA ALA A 82 -31.42 -4.66 27.76
C ALA A 82 -29.91 -4.90 27.95
N ASN A 83 -29.10 -3.86 27.70
CA ASN A 83 -27.64 -3.91 27.86
C ASN A 83 -27.22 -4.21 29.31
N LYS A 84 -27.94 -3.67 30.32
CA LYS A 84 -27.72 -3.95 31.75
C LYS A 84 -27.93 -5.42 32.11
N HIS A 85 -28.84 -6.13 31.43
CA HIS A 85 -29.22 -7.50 31.77
C HIS A 85 -28.60 -8.61 30.90
N ASN A 86 -27.88 -8.27 29.83
CA ASN A 86 -27.19 -9.23 28.95
C ASN A 86 -26.29 -10.24 29.69
N LYS A 87 -25.68 -9.83 30.83
CA LYS A 87 -24.87 -10.73 31.68
C LYS A 87 -25.61 -11.99 32.14
N LYS A 88 -26.94 -11.93 32.32
CA LYS A 88 -27.77 -13.08 32.75
C LYS A 88 -27.79 -14.22 31.71
N GLY A 89 -27.67 -13.90 30.42
CA GLY A 89 -27.71 -14.89 29.32
C GLY A 89 -26.37 -15.55 29.00
N LEU A 90 -25.26 -15.05 29.58
CA LEU A 90 -23.90 -15.34 29.10
C LEU A 90 -23.55 -16.84 29.08
N LYS A 91 -23.90 -17.60 30.13
CA LYS A 91 -23.64 -19.05 30.19
C LYS A 91 -24.37 -19.82 29.08
N LYS A 92 -25.62 -19.45 28.76
CA LYS A 92 -26.41 -20.07 27.69
C LYS A 92 -25.81 -19.76 26.31
N MET A 93 -25.40 -18.51 26.10
CA MET A 93 -24.71 -18.06 24.88
C MET A 93 -23.37 -18.80 24.69
N GLN A 94 -22.54 -18.90 25.73
CA GLN A 94 -21.25 -19.59 25.67
C GLN A 94 -21.42 -21.07 25.31
N ALA A 95 -22.37 -21.77 25.93
CA ALA A 95 -22.67 -23.17 25.62
C ALA A 95 -23.19 -23.37 24.18
N ASN A 96 -24.01 -22.45 23.67
CA ASN A 96 -24.48 -22.48 22.27
C ASN A 96 -23.33 -22.22 21.29
N ASN A 97 -22.50 -21.19 21.55
CA ASN A 97 -21.33 -20.87 20.72
C ASN A 97 -20.34 -22.03 20.67
N ALA A 98 -20.06 -22.69 21.81
CA ALA A 98 -19.19 -23.87 21.85
C ALA A 98 -19.73 -25.01 20.97
N LYS A 99 -21.04 -25.30 21.03
CA LYS A 99 -21.70 -26.30 20.16
C LYS A 99 -21.64 -25.93 18.67
N ALA A 100 -21.78 -24.65 18.35
CA ALA A 100 -21.65 -24.16 16.97
C ALA A 100 -20.21 -24.31 16.44
N MET A 101 -19.21 -24.00 17.27
CA MET A 101 -17.78 -24.16 16.91
C MET A 101 -17.39 -25.64 16.75
N SER A 102 -17.88 -26.54 17.62
CA SER A 102 -17.62 -27.99 17.45
C SER A 102 -18.26 -28.54 16.17
N ALA A 103 -19.51 -28.19 15.88
CA ALA A 103 -20.18 -28.59 14.64
C ALA A 103 -19.45 -28.08 13.39
N HIS A 104 -18.92 -26.84 13.43
CA HIS A 104 -18.10 -26.30 12.35
C HIS A 104 -16.76 -27.04 12.19
N ALA A 105 -16.11 -27.42 13.29
CA ALA A 105 -14.89 -28.23 13.26
C ALA A 105 -15.14 -29.63 12.67
N ASP A 106 -16.26 -30.27 13.02
CA ASP A 106 -16.65 -31.57 12.45
C ASP A 106 -17.01 -31.46 10.96
N ALA A 107 -17.66 -30.37 10.54
CA ALA A 107 -17.92 -30.10 9.12
C ALA A 107 -16.63 -29.89 8.31
N ILE A 108 -15.65 -29.14 8.84
CA ILE A 108 -14.31 -29.02 8.25
C ILE A 108 -13.63 -30.39 8.16
N LYS A 109 -13.67 -31.18 9.24
CA LYS A 109 -13.09 -32.53 9.30
C LYS A 109 -13.74 -33.49 8.30
N ALA A 110 -15.04 -33.37 8.06
CA ALA A 110 -15.77 -34.12 7.04
C ALA A 110 -15.40 -33.68 5.61
N LEU A 111 -15.14 -32.39 5.37
CA LEU A 111 -14.63 -31.90 4.08
C LEU A 111 -13.19 -32.35 3.80
N ILE A 112 -12.32 -32.32 4.83
CA ILE A 112 -10.92 -32.79 4.77
C ILE A 112 -10.83 -34.31 4.58
N LYS A 113 -11.88 -35.05 4.96
CA LYS A 113 -12.07 -36.47 4.62
C LYS A 113 -13.07 -36.60 3.45
N PRO A 114 -12.72 -36.17 2.22
CA PRO A 114 -13.65 -36.20 1.11
C PRO A 114 -14.13 -37.64 0.89
N LYS A 115 -15.43 -37.85 1.10
CA LYS A 115 -16.14 -39.08 0.78
C LYS A 115 -15.86 -39.40 -0.70
N GLU A 116 -15.45 -40.63 -1.00
CA GLU A 116 -14.89 -41.05 -2.31
C GLU A 116 -15.92 -41.04 -3.47
N VAL A 117 -16.47 -39.88 -3.78
CA VAL A 117 -17.23 -39.67 -5.01
C VAL A 117 -16.23 -39.61 -6.15
N LYS A 118 -16.04 -40.74 -6.85
CA LYS A 118 -15.19 -40.85 -8.05
C LYS A 118 -15.49 -39.67 -8.99
N PRO A 119 -14.54 -38.74 -9.20
CA PRO A 119 -14.81 -37.57 -10.02
C PRO A 119 -14.88 -38.03 -11.49
N LYS A 120 -16.09 -38.03 -12.06
CA LYS A 120 -16.31 -38.21 -13.50
C LYS A 120 -15.89 -36.93 -14.23
N ILE A 121 -14.59 -36.65 -14.23
CA ILE A 121 -14.01 -35.52 -14.95
C ILE A 121 -14.18 -35.78 -16.46
N PRO A 122 -14.86 -34.90 -17.22
CA PRO A 122 -14.88 -35.03 -18.67
C PRO A 122 -13.46 -34.87 -19.22
N LYS A 123 -13.04 -35.76 -20.12
CA LYS A 123 -11.70 -35.75 -20.71
C LYS A 123 -11.56 -34.59 -21.72
N GLY A 124 -11.39 -33.38 -21.20
CA GLY A 124 -11.36 -32.14 -21.98
C GLY A 124 -9.96 -31.67 -22.38
N VAL A 125 -9.86 -31.19 -23.63
CA VAL A 125 -8.71 -30.61 -24.36
C VAL A 125 -7.45 -31.49 -24.50
N SER A 126 -6.80 -31.38 -25.66
CA SER A 126 -5.63 -32.20 -25.98
C SER A 126 -4.42 -31.81 -25.12
N HIS A 127 -3.74 -32.81 -24.56
CA HIS A 127 -2.60 -32.62 -23.65
C HIS A 127 -1.50 -31.71 -24.22
N LYS A 128 -1.30 -31.74 -25.55
CA LYS A 128 -0.35 -30.88 -26.29
C LYS A 128 -0.63 -29.38 -26.10
N LEU A 129 -1.89 -28.94 -26.15
CA LEU A 129 -2.23 -27.51 -26.01
C LEU A 129 -1.94 -27.02 -24.58
N ASN A 130 -2.31 -27.80 -23.57
CA ASN A 130 -2.01 -27.50 -22.17
C ASN A 130 -0.48 -27.49 -21.91
N GLN A 131 0.28 -28.38 -22.54
CA GLN A 131 1.74 -28.39 -22.47
C GLN A 131 2.35 -27.11 -23.05
N LEU A 132 1.89 -26.67 -24.23
CA LEU A 132 2.35 -25.42 -24.85
C LEU A 132 1.99 -24.19 -24.00
N ALA A 133 0.77 -24.12 -23.47
CA ALA A 133 0.35 -23.04 -22.55
C ALA A 133 1.24 -22.98 -21.30
N TYR A 134 1.57 -24.13 -20.70
CA TYR A 134 2.49 -24.20 -19.55
C TYR A 134 3.91 -23.73 -19.90
N VAL A 135 4.44 -24.11 -21.07
CA VAL A 135 5.76 -23.70 -21.56
C VAL A 135 5.80 -22.21 -21.90
N ALA A 136 4.72 -21.64 -22.44
CA ALA A 136 4.59 -20.21 -22.70
C ALA A 136 4.50 -19.37 -21.42
N HIS A 137 3.87 -19.89 -20.35
CA HIS A 137 3.61 -19.13 -19.14
C HIS A 137 4.89 -18.49 -18.53
N PRO A 138 4.93 -17.16 -18.27
CA PRO A 138 6.15 -16.47 -17.84
C PRO A 138 6.75 -16.96 -16.52
N LYS A 139 5.95 -17.42 -15.55
CA LYS A 139 6.43 -17.92 -14.25
C LYS A 139 6.72 -19.43 -14.27
N LEU A 140 5.76 -20.25 -14.70
CA LEU A 140 5.84 -21.71 -14.62
C LEU A 140 6.78 -22.32 -15.68
N GLY A 141 6.72 -21.83 -16.92
CA GLY A 141 7.49 -22.37 -18.05
C GLY A 141 9.00 -22.06 -18.03
N LYS A 142 9.51 -21.26 -17.09
CA LYS A 142 10.93 -20.80 -17.06
C LYS A 142 11.92 -21.97 -17.16
N ARG A 143 11.74 -23.00 -16.33
CA ARG A 143 12.63 -24.19 -16.30
C ARG A 143 12.49 -25.04 -17.57
N ALA A 144 11.31 -25.08 -18.20
CA ALA A 144 11.08 -25.80 -19.45
C ALA A 144 11.78 -25.10 -20.63
N ARG A 145 11.56 -23.78 -20.80
CA ARG A 145 12.23 -22.98 -21.84
C ARG A 145 13.76 -23.04 -21.70
N ALA A 146 14.29 -22.96 -20.48
CA ALA A 146 15.73 -23.11 -20.23
C ALA A 146 16.28 -24.51 -20.61
N ARG A 147 15.52 -25.59 -20.42
CA ARG A 147 15.91 -26.94 -20.86
C ARG A 147 15.88 -27.07 -22.39
N ILE A 148 14.86 -26.52 -23.05
CA ILE A 148 14.77 -26.49 -24.52
C ILE A 148 15.96 -25.73 -25.11
N ALA A 149 16.25 -24.53 -24.60
CA ALA A 149 17.42 -23.74 -25.03
C ALA A 149 18.76 -24.46 -24.80
N LYS A 150 18.90 -25.23 -23.70
CA LYS A 150 20.09 -26.07 -23.47
C LYS A 150 20.18 -27.24 -24.46
N GLY A 151 19.07 -27.93 -24.72
CA GLY A 151 19.02 -29.05 -25.68
C GLY A 151 19.34 -28.62 -27.12
N LEU A 152 18.85 -27.45 -27.54
CA LEU A 152 19.15 -26.87 -28.85
C LEU A 152 20.62 -26.44 -29.00
N ARG A 153 21.29 -26.03 -27.91
CA ARG A 153 22.69 -25.58 -27.93
C ARG A 153 23.71 -26.70 -27.69
N LEU A 154 23.32 -27.81 -27.05
CA LEU A 154 24.22 -28.88 -26.62
C LEU A 154 23.92 -30.18 -27.37
N PHE A 155 24.25 -30.21 -28.67
CA PHE A 155 24.30 -31.46 -29.43
C PHE A 155 25.46 -32.33 -28.91
N ARG A 156 25.16 -33.51 -28.36
CA ARG A 156 26.18 -34.48 -27.94
C ARG A 156 26.15 -35.70 -28.87
N PRO A 157 27.13 -35.87 -29.78
CA PRO A 157 27.22 -37.07 -30.60
C PRO A 157 27.52 -38.30 -29.73
N LYS A 158 26.72 -39.35 -29.91
CA LYS A 158 26.87 -40.64 -29.20
C LYS A 158 27.86 -41.53 -29.96
N VAL A 159 29.16 -41.30 -29.77
CA VAL A 159 30.21 -42.06 -30.47
C VAL A 159 30.15 -43.55 -30.08
N LYS A 160 29.90 -44.41 -31.07
CA LYS A 160 30.27 -45.83 -31.09
C LYS A 160 31.25 -45.99 -32.26
N ALA A 161 32.49 -46.38 -31.99
CA ALA A 161 33.52 -46.53 -33.03
C ALA A 161 33.95 -48.01 -33.19
N LYS A 162 34.02 -48.48 -34.44
CA LYS A 162 34.66 -49.73 -34.89
C LYS A 162 35.17 -49.54 -36.33
N ALA A 163 36.13 -50.38 -36.73
CA ALA A 163 36.90 -50.42 -38.00
C ALA A 163 37.98 -49.30 -38.12
N LYS A 164 39.28 -49.57 -38.39
CA LYS A 164 39.98 -50.33 -39.47
C LYS A 164 39.93 -49.59 -40.83
N ASP A 165 41.01 -49.46 -41.61
CA ASP A 165 42.39 -49.99 -41.53
C ASP A 165 43.39 -49.08 -42.29
N GLN A 166 44.68 -49.09 -41.88
CA GLN A 166 45.94 -48.95 -42.64
C GLN A 166 46.17 -47.89 -43.76
N THR A 167 47.28 -47.13 -43.64
CA THR A 167 48.41 -47.05 -44.62
C THR A 167 49.68 -46.42 -43.97
N LYS A 168 50.86 -46.77 -44.51
CA LYS A 168 52.27 -46.61 -44.04
C LYS A 168 52.87 -45.28 -44.62
N ALA A 169 53.97 -44.63 -44.18
CA ALA A 169 55.17 -44.99 -43.39
C ALA A 169 55.88 -43.76 -42.73
N GLN A 170 56.73 -44.01 -41.71
CA GLN A 170 58.07 -43.42 -41.41
C GLN A 170 58.32 -41.89 -41.50
N ALA A 171 59.05 -41.19 -40.60
CA ALA A 171 59.74 -41.49 -39.32
C ALA A 171 59.99 -40.11 -38.59
N ALA A 172 60.86 -39.86 -37.58
CA ALA A 172 61.87 -40.61 -36.84
C ALA A 172 62.18 -39.98 -35.45
N ALA A 173 62.60 -40.81 -34.49
CA ALA A 173 63.42 -40.58 -33.26
C ALA A 173 63.11 -39.44 -32.22
N PRO A 174 63.50 -39.60 -30.92
CA PRO A 174 62.88 -38.87 -29.79
C PRO A 174 63.86 -38.16 -28.80
N ALA A 175 63.34 -37.39 -27.84
CA ALA A 175 64.03 -37.12 -26.56
C ALA A 175 63.08 -36.76 -25.37
N SER A 176 63.18 -37.58 -24.31
CA SER A 176 63.27 -37.26 -22.85
C SER A 176 62.25 -36.29 -22.19
N VAL A 177 61.36 -36.66 -21.23
CA VAL A 177 61.49 -37.29 -19.86
C VAL A 177 61.17 -36.25 -18.74
N PRO A 178 60.55 -36.63 -17.59
CA PRO A 178 59.40 -35.88 -17.05
C PRO A 178 59.44 -35.57 -15.52
N ALA A 179 58.23 -35.40 -14.94
CA ALA A 179 57.86 -35.35 -13.51
C ALA A 179 57.95 -33.94 -12.85
N GLN A 180 57.22 -33.62 -11.75
CA GLN A 180 56.70 -34.45 -10.66
C GLN A 180 55.47 -33.80 -9.95
N ALA A 181 54.76 -34.60 -9.15
CA ALA A 181 53.86 -34.24 -8.03
C ALA A 181 53.98 -35.40 -6.99
N PRO A 182 53.22 -35.53 -5.86
CA PRO A 182 52.26 -34.64 -5.16
C PRO A 182 52.38 -34.69 -3.58
N LYS A 183 51.30 -34.31 -2.86
CA LYS A 183 50.76 -34.86 -1.57
C LYS A 183 51.14 -34.31 -0.17
N GLY A 184 50.09 -34.25 0.66
CA GLY A 184 49.99 -34.14 2.14
C GLY A 184 48.63 -33.50 2.49
N ALA A 185 47.59 -34.13 3.08
CA ALA A 185 47.45 -34.88 4.34
C ALA A 185 47.87 -34.03 5.57
N GLN A 186 47.11 -33.86 6.67
CA GLN A 186 45.92 -34.54 7.20
C GLN A 186 45.18 -33.61 8.22
N ALA A 187 43.98 -33.97 8.69
CA ALA A 187 43.32 -33.38 9.89
C ALA A 187 43.28 -34.45 11.02
N PRO A 188 43.10 -34.10 12.33
CA PRO A 188 41.73 -34.09 12.88
C PRO A 188 41.43 -33.24 14.17
N THR A 189 40.14 -32.91 14.35
CA THR A 189 39.29 -32.85 15.59
C THR A 189 39.69 -32.21 16.96
N LYS A 190 38.81 -31.28 17.39
CA LYS A 190 38.12 -31.11 18.72
C LYS A 190 38.87 -30.77 20.04
N ALA A 191 38.55 -29.58 20.58
CA ALA A 191 38.04 -29.26 21.94
C ALA A 191 37.37 -27.85 21.82
N SER A 192 36.24 -27.47 22.42
CA SER A 192 35.62 -27.66 23.75
C SER A 192 36.19 -26.79 24.87
N GLU A 193 35.74 -25.53 24.91
CA GLU A 193 35.30 -24.81 26.11
C GLU A 193 34.06 -23.97 25.73
#